data_AF-A0A7X3MM73-F1
#
_entry.id   AF-A0A7X3MM73-F1
#
_cell.length_a   1.000
_cell.length_b   1.000
_cell.length_c   1.000
_cell.angle_alpha   90.00
_cell.angle_beta   90.00
_cell.angle_gamma   90.00
#
_symmetry.space_group_name_H-M   'P 1'
#
loop_
_entity.id
_entity.type
_entity.pdbx_description
1 polymer ?
#
loop_
_entity_poly.entity_id
_entity_poly.type
_entity_poly.pdbx_seq_one_letter_code
_entity_poly.pdbx_strand_id
1 'polypeptide(L)'
;MNKDETEFYILCLLAENELEEQKFNGLLSYLQEKRAESPLEFSIDMTVLKGYDDRIATKLNESLILSKQLSGILSSGLNGNPRQCKRFLNTMDMRQKMARFKRITLNSQILAKIMEVEYFNPSLFRKMVELLGKNLLETELRALESEDESALKALIPWKDDLWVRQWIKIKPPIGDKNLMEYFYFMRSSVNDKTLVDIQKMSEQAKKIFDGLVKHSDSIFREAKKNVDKLSMMDQTQILEGLYNDLLSDEKYLSDKFKFL
;
A
#
# COMPACT_ATOMS: atom_id res chain seq x y z
N MET A 1 12.86 9.49 2.38
CA MET A 1 12.63 10.17 1.10
C MET A 1 11.47 11.13 1.30
N ASN A 2 11.57 12.36 0.78
CA ASN A 2 10.43 13.27 0.76
C ASN A 2 9.42 12.81 -0.33
N LYS A 3 8.27 13.51 -0.44
CA LYS A 3 7.23 13.14 -1.40
C LYS A 3 7.73 13.16 -2.85
N ASP A 4 8.45 14.21 -3.23
CA ASP A 4 8.92 14.41 -4.62
C ASP A 4 10.00 13.39 -5.02
N GLU A 5 10.90 13.03 -4.09
CA GLU A 5 11.85 11.94 -4.26
C GLU A 5 11.16 10.60 -4.42
N THR A 6 10.10 10.36 -3.63
CA THR A 6 9.31 9.13 -3.70
C THR A 6 8.60 9.04 -5.05
N GLU A 7 8.02 10.15 -5.50
CA GLU A 7 7.38 10.26 -6.82
C GLU A 7 8.37 9.98 -7.95
N PHE A 8 9.52 10.64 -7.93
CA PHE A 8 10.59 10.44 -8.90
C PHE A 8 11.02 8.98 -8.97
N TYR A 9 11.28 8.37 -7.82
CA TYR A 9 11.71 6.97 -7.75
C TYR A 9 10.65 6.01 -8.30
N ILE A 10 9.37 6.21 -7.94
CA ILE A 10 8.27 5.38 -8.43
C ILE A 10 8.15 5.52 -9.95
N LEU A 11 8.22 6.74 -10.48
CA LEU A 11 8.14 6.95 -11.92
C LEU A 11 9.29 6.27 -12.66
N CYS A 12 10.52 6.34 -12.15
CA CYS A 12 11.65 5.63 -12.75
C CYS A 12 11.42 4.11 -12.78
N LEU A 13 10.92 3.52 -11.70
CA LEU A 13 10.61 2.08 -11.66
C LEU A 13 9.48 1.68 -12.62
N LEU A 14 8.46 2.53 -12.76
CA LEU A 14 7.39 2.28 -13.72
C LEU A 14 7.88 2.42 -15.16
N ALA A 15 8.70 3.44 -15.44
CA ALA A 15 9.30 3.68 -16.75
C ALA A 15 10.26 2.54 -17.15
N GLU A 16 11.03 1.99 -16.21
CA GLU A 16 11.89 0.82 -16.43
C GLU A 16 11.09 -0.39 -16.95
N ASN A 17 9.86 -0.58 -16.46
CA ASN A 17 8.99 -1.69 -16.90
C ASN A 17 8.30 -1.43 -18.24
N GLU A 18 8.10 -0.17 -18.62
CA GLU A 18 7.35 0.21 -19.83
C GLU A 18 8.24 0.52 -21.03
N LEU A 19 9.50 0.90 -20.80
CA LEU A 19 10.44 1.30 -21.83
C LEU A 19 11.47 0.22 -22.12
N GLU A 20 12.00 0.24 -23.33
CA GLU A 20 13.20 -0.53 -23.67
C GLU A 20 14.40 0.05 -22.92
N GLU A 21 15.35 -0.81 -22.54
CA GLU A 21 16.51 -0.45 -21.70
C GLU A 21 17.27 0.78 -22.23
N GLN A 22 17.48 0.86 -23.55
CA GLN A 22 18.18 1.98 -24.17
C GLN A 22 17.42 3.31 -24.03
N LYS A 23 16.09 3.29 -24.19
CA LYS A 23 15.24 4.48 -24.04
C LYS A 23 15.10 4.89 -22.58
N PHE A 24 15.01 3.92 -21.69
CA PHE A 24 14.98 4.15 -20.25
C PHE A 24 16.27 4.81 -19.77
N ASN A 25 17.43 4.27 -20.15
CA ASN A 25 18.73 4.85 -19.76
C ASN A 25 18.89 6.28 -20.27
N GLY A 26 18.46 6.57 -21.51
CA GLY A 26 18.46 7.93 -22.06
C GLY A 26 17.57 8.89 -21.28
N LEU A 27 16.34 8.47 -20.96
CA LEU A 27 15.43 9.26 -20.13
C LEU A 27 16.00 9.50 -18.72
N LEU A 28 16.58 8.45 -18.10
CA LEU A 28 17.13 8.53 -16.76
C LEU A 28 18.30 9.53 -16.68
N SER A 29 19.21 9.53 -17.66
CA SER A 29 20.30 10.50 -17.73
C SER A 29 19.77 11.93 -17.85
N TYR A 30 18.81 12.18 -18.75
CA TYR A 30 18.18 13.50 -18.90
C TYR A 30 17.51 13.97 -17.59
N LEU A 31 16.78 13.08 -16.93
CA LEU A 31 16.10 13.40 -15.67
C LEU A 31 17.11 13.66 -14.52
N GLN A 32 18.22 12.95 -14.49
CA GLN A 32 19.30 13.18 -13.52
C GLN A 32 19.97 14.54 -13.73
N GLU A 33 20.22 14.93 -14.99
CA GLU A 33 20.76 16.26 -15.33
C GLU A 33 19.81 17.37 -14.89
N LYS A 34 18.51 17.26 -15.21
CA LYS A 34 17.50 18.25 -14.79
C LYS A 34 17.36 18.35 -13.28
N ARG A 35 17.50 17.24 -12.57
CA ARG A 35 17.52 17.24 -11.10
C ARG A 35 18.78 17.89 -10.53
N ALA A 36 19.93 17.72 -11.19
CA ALA A 36 21.17 18.39 -10.80
C ALA A 36 21.11 19.91 -11.00
N GLU A 37 20.36 20.40 -12.01
CA GLU A 37 20.15 21.83 -12.24
C GLU A 37 19.35 22.51 -11.10
N SER A 38 18.37 21.82 -10.49
CA SER A 38 17.59 22.34 -9.36
C SER A 38 17.33 21.28 -8.27
N PRO A 39 18.33 20.94 -7.44
CA PRO A 39 18.23 19.81 -6.52
C PRO A 39 17.14 19.92 -5.44
N LEU A 40 16.76 21.15 -5.06
CA LEU A 40 15.81 21.42 -3.98
C LEU A 40 14.37 21.62 -4.45
N GLU A 41 14.15 22.00 -5.72
CA GLU A 41 12.82 22.33 -6.27
C GLU A 41 12.40 21.41 -7.42
N PHE A 42 13.23 20.41 -7.76
CA PHE A 42 12.92 19.51 -8.87
C PHE A 42 11.66 18.68 -8.59
N SER A 43 10.63 18.93 -9.40
CA SER A 43 9.41 18.14 -9.47
C SER A 43 9.27 17.56 -10.87
N ILE A 44 8.85 16.30 -10.96
CA ILE A 44 8.63 15.64 -12.24
C ILE A 44 7.20 15.85 -12.72
N ASP A 45 7.05 16.39 -13.91
CA ASP A 45 5.75 16.62 -14.52
C ASP A 45 5.75 16.32 -16.02
N MET A 46 4.60 16.50 -16.64
CA MET A 46 4.42 16.24 -18.05
C MET A 46 5.26 17.20 -18.91
N THR A 47 5.59 18.40 -18.42
CA THR A 47 6.40 19.37 -19.16
C THR A 47 7.85 18.92 -19.24
N VAL A 48 8.40 18.41 -18.14
CA VAL A 48 9.77 17.85 -18.08
C VAL A 48 9.89 16.66 -19.02
N LEU A 49 8.91 15.74 -19.02
CA LEU A 49 8.91 14.56 -19.89
C LEU A 49 8.79 14.92 -21.37
N LYS A 50 7.91 15.86 -21.73
CA LYS A 50 7.77 16.35 -23.11
C LYS A 50 9.02 17.08 -23.60
N GLY A 51 9.75 17.74 -22.69
CA GLY A 51 11.05 18.35 -23.00
C GLY A 51 12.10 17.35 -23.48
N TYR A 52 11.95 16.06 -23.15
CA TYR A 52 12.79 14.99 -23.66
C TYR A 52 12.25 14.38 -24.95
N ASP A 53 11.04 13.82 -24.91
CA ASP A 53 10.39 13.16 -26.06
C ASP A 53 8.87 13.06 -25.83
N ASP A 54 8.09 13.64 -26.75
CA ASP A 54 6.62 13.63 -26.69
C ASP A 54 5.99 12.24 -26.71
N ARG A 55 6.59 11.27 -27.42
CA ARG A 55 6.09 9.88 -27.50
C ARG A 55 6.33 9.17 -26.17
N ILE A 56 7.50 9.38 -25.56
CA ILE A 56 7.82 8.82 -24.25
C ILE A 56 6.92 9.46 -23.18
N ALA A 57 6.74 10.78 -23.23
CA ALA A 57 5.84 11.49 -22.32
C ALA A 57 4.40 10.95 -22.41
N THR A 58 3.89 10.75 -23.62
CA THR A 58 2.55 10.20 -23.85
C THR A 58 2.42 8.79 -23.30
N LYS A 59 3.45 7.94 -23.49
CA LYS A 59 3.47 6.57 -22.98
C LYS A 59 3.48 6.53 -21.45
N LEU A 60 4.30 7.38 -20.82
CA LEU A 60 4.46 7.43 -19.37
C LEU A 60 3.40 8.27 -18.64
N ASN A 61 2.38 8.78 -19.33
CA ASN A 61 1.37 9.65 -18.72
C ASN A 61 0.61 8.93 -17.59
N GLU A 62 0.22 7.66 -17.80
CA GLU A 62 -0.41 6.86 -16.75
C GLU A 62 0.57 6.58 -15.59
N SER A 63 1.83 6.31 -15.90
CA SER A 63 2.89 6.07 -14.91
C SER A 63 3.14 7.31 -14.05
N LEU A 64 3.09 8.52 -14.63
CA LEU A 64 3.22 9.80 -13.92
C LEU A 64 2.01 10.08 -13.02
N ILE A 65 0.80 9.78 -13.49
CA ILE A 65 -0.41 9.93 -12.66
C ILE A 65 -0.34 8.96 -11.48
N LEU A 66 0.08 7.72 -11.73
CA LEU A 66 0.21 6.68 -10.72
C LEU A 66 1.33 7.01 -9.72
N SER A 67 2.47 7.54 -10.17
CA SER A 67 3.55 7.95 -9.27
C SER A 67 3.11 9.06 -8.32
N LYS A 68 2.33 10.04 -8.81
CA LYS A 68 1.73 11.11 -7.98
C LYS A 68 0.74 10.59 -6.95
N GLN A 69 -0.08 9.62 -7.33
CA GLN A 69 -1.02 8.97 -6.41
C GLN A 69 -0.26 8.23 -5.30
N LEU A 70 0.70 7.40 -5.70
CA LEU A 70 1.45 6.55 -4.78
C LEU A 70 2.42 7.35 -3.90
N SER A 71 3.00 8.46 -4.40
CA SER A 71 3.98 9.23 -3.63
C SER A 71 3.40 9.75 -2.32
N GLY A 72 2.14 10.20 -2.30
CA GLY A 72 1.50 10.73 -1.10
C GLY A 72 1.34 9.71 0.03
N ILE A 73 0.82 8.52 -0.28
CA ILE A 73 0.61 7.47 0.72
C ILE A 73 1.91 6.72 1.02
N LEU A 74 2.74 6.43 0.03
CA LEU A 74 3.95 5.64 0.26
C LEU A 74 5.02 6.46 0.98
N SER A 75 5.15 7.77 0.74
CA SER A 75 6.12 8.60 1.48
C SER A 75 5.77 8.68 2.96
N SER A 76 4.48 8.80 3.28
CA SER A 76 3.98 8.89 4.66
C SER A 76 3.88 7.53 5.34
N GLY A 77 3.30 6.53 4.66
CA GLY A 77 3.05 5.19 5.19
C GLY A 77 4.29 4.29 5.25
N LEU A 78 5.24 4.44 4.31
CA LEU A 78 6.48 3.63 4.29
C LEU A 78 7.70 4.38 4.82
N ASN A 79 7.52 5.60 5.33
CA ASN A 79 8.61 6.49 5.76
C ASN A 79 9.71 6.65 4.68
N GLY A 80 9.31 6.60 3.41
CA GLY A 80 10.21 6.65 2.25
C GLY A 80 11.21 5.49 2.13
N ASN A 81 10.87 4.27 2.59
CA ASN A 81 11.70 3.07 2.42
C ASN A 81 11.66 2.55 0.97
N PRO A 82 12.75 2.68 0.17
CA PRO A 82 12.75 2.33 -1.26
C PRO A 82 12.44 0.85 -1.52
N ARG A 83 12.90 -0.03 -0.62
CA ARG A 83 12.68 -1.49 -0.75
C ARG A 83 11.20 -1.82 -0.65
N GLN A 84 10.48 -1.18 0.27
CA GLN A 84 9.04 -1.39 0.43
C GLN A 84 8.26 -0.81 -0.77
N CYS A 85 8.66 0.36 -1.28
CA CYS A 85 8.08 0.92 -2.50
C CYS A 85 8.25 -0.03 -3.69
N LYS A 86 9.46 -0.56 -3.93
CA LYS A 86 9.71 -1.52 -5.01
C LYS A 86 8.89 -2.80 -4.84
N ARG A 87 8.76 -3.32 -3.62
CA ARG A 87 7.94 -4.50 -3.32
C ARG A 87 6.45 -4.27 -3.61
N PHE A 88 5.93 -3.12 -3.23
CA PHE A 88 4.56 -2.73 -3.54
C PHE A 88 4.33 -2.71 -5.05
N LEU A 89 5.20 -2.03 -5.80
CA LEU A 89 5.13 -1.93 -7.26
C LEU A 89 5.26 -3.30 -7.96
N ASN A 90 6.20 -4.14 -7.52
CA ASN A 90 6.36 -5.49 -8.06
C ASN A 90 5.12 -6.36 -7.81
N THR A 91 4.48 -6.22 -6.65
CA THR A 91 3.24 -6.96 -6.34
C THR A 91 2.10 -6.52 -7.26
N MET A 92 1.99 -5.21 -7.50
CA MET A 92 1.00 -4.63 -8.41
C MET A 92 1.22 -5.13 -9.83
N ASP A 93 2.46 -5.05 -10.33
CA ASP A 93 2.85 -5.53 -11.67
C ASP A 93 2.53 -7.03 -11.86
N MET A 94 2.88 -7.87 -10.88
CA MET A 94 2.53 -9.30 -10.92
C MET A 94 1.02 -9.51 -11.04
N ARG A 95 0.21 -8.79 -10.26
CA ARG A 95 -1.26 -8.90 -10.32
C ARG A 95 -1.83 -8.44 -11.65
N GLN A 96 -1.29 -7.37 -12.22
CA GLN A 96 -1.68 -6.90 -13.56
C GLN A 96 -1.32 -7.92 -14.64
N LYS A 97 -0.13 -8.52 -14.58
CA LYS A 97 0.29 -9.60 -15.49
C LYS A 97 -0.65 -10.80 -15.37
N MET A 98 -0.97 -11.24 -14.15
CA MET A 98 -1.94 -12.32 -13.90
C MET A 98 -3.33 -12.03 -14.48
N ALA A 99 -3.81 -10.79 -14.36
CA ALA A 99 -5.07 -10.38 -14.96
C ALA A 99 -5.04 -10.44 -16.49
N ARG A 100 -3.96 -9.92 -17.10
CA ARG A 100 -3.75 -9.95 -18.55
C ARG A 100 -3.72 -11.39 -19.10
N PHE A 101 -3.13 -12.34 -18.37
CA PHE A 101 -3.16 -13.76 -18.76
C PHE A 101 -4.60 -14.32 -18.83
N LYS A 102 -5.53 -13.78 -18.04
CA LYS A 102 -6.96 -14.12 -18.09
C LYS A 102 -7.78 -13.19 -18.99
N ARG A 103 -7.14 -12.33 -19.79
CA ARG A 103 -7.76 -11.31 -20.65
C ARG A 103 -8.58 -10.26 -19.86
N ILE A 104 -8.24 -10.04 -18.59
CA ILE A 104 -8.82 -9.01 -17.74
C ILE A 104 -7.84 -7.85 -17.67
N THR A 105 -8.35 -6.62 -17.82
CA THR A 105 -7.54 -5.40 -17.69
C THR A 105 -7.96 -4.66 -16.43
N LEU A 106 -7.09 -4.68 -15.41
CA LEU A 106 -7.29 -3.93 -14.18
C LEU A 106 -6.80 -2.50 -14.35
N ASN A 107 -7.57 -1.53 -13.88
CA ASN A 107 -7.12 -0.14 -13.81
C ASN A 107 -6.05 -0.02 -12.71
N SER A 108 -4.85 0.44 -13.09
CA SER A 108 -3.69 0.55 -12.18
C SER A 108 -3.98 1.41 -10.95
N GLN A 109 -4.74 2.50 -11.10
CA GLN A 109 -5.04 3.43 -10.02
C GLN A 109 -6.03 2.84 -9.01
N ILE A 110 -7.06 2.13 -9.49
CA ILE A 110 -8.00 1.39 -8.62
C ILE A 110 -7.27 0.25 -7.91
N LEU A 111 -6.45 -0.51 -8.63
CA LEU A 111 -5.65 -1.60 -8.04
C LEU A 111 -4.73 -1.08 -6.94
N ALA A 112 -3.97 -0.02 -7.21
CA ALA A 112 -3.12 0.65 -6.23
C ALA A 112 -3.91 1.09 -4.98
N LYS A 113 -5.07 1.73 -5.17
CA LYS A 113 -5.93 2.20 -4.07
C LYS A 113 -6.40 1.04 -3.17
N ILE A 114 -6.78 -0.09 -3.74
CA ILE A 114 -7.19 -1.27 -2.93
C ILE A 114 -5.98 -1.92 -2.27
N MET A 115 -4.83 -1.97 -2.97
CA MET A 115 -3.57 -2.47 -2.42
C MET A 115 -3.07 -1.65 -1.24
N GLU A 116 -3.30 -0.34 -1.21
CA GLU A 116 -2.99 0.50 -0.04
C GLU A 116 -3.74 0.03 1.21
N VAL A 117 -5.02 -0.31 1.09
CA VAL A 117 -5.79 -0.86 2.23
C VAL A 117 -5.23 -2.19 2.70
N GLU A 118 -4.95 -3.09 1.76
CA GLU A 118 -4.31 -4.37 2.07
C GLU A 118 -3.00 -4.19 2.84
N TYR A 119 -2.24 -3.15 2.51
CA TYR A 119 -0.90 -2.92 3.05
C TYR A 119 -0.91 -2.20 4.40
N PHE A 120 -1.73 -1.16 4.53
CA PHE A 120 -1.72 -0.25 5.69
C PHE A 120 -2.85 -0.51 6.67
N ASN A 121 -3.97 -1.10 6.22
CA ASN A 121 -5.10 -1.46 7.08
C ASN A 121 -5.68 -2.86 6.74
N PRO A 122 -4.96 -3.95 7.11
CA PRO A 122 -5.40 -5.32 6.88
C PRO A 122 -6.76 -5.65 7.50
N SER A 123 -7.11 -5.01 8.63
CA SER A 123 -8.41 -5.17 9.27
C SER A 123 -9.56 -4.69 8.37
N LEU A 124 -9.42 -3.50 7.78
CA LEU A 124 -10.36 -2.95 6.81
C LEU A 124 -10.38 -3.82 5.54
N PHE A 125 -9.23 -4.25 5.05
CA PHE A 125 -9.14 -5.11 3.86
C PHE A 125 -9.92 -6.42 4.04
N ARG A 126 -9.73 -7.11 5.18
CA ARG A 126 -10.50 -8.33 5.53
C ARG A 126 -12.00 -8.03 5.57
N LYS A 127 -12.39 -6.89 6.14
CA LYS A 127 -13.80 -6.48 6.17
C LYS A 127 -14.36 -6.22 4.78
N MET A 128 -13.59 -5.58 3.90
CA MET A 128 -13.99 -5.35 2.51
C MET A 128 -14.21 -6.67 1.77
N VAL A 129 -13.33 -7.66 1.97
CA VAL A 129 -13.49 -9.01 1.38
C VAL A 129 -14.74 -9.70 1.89
N GLU A 130 -15.02 -9.62 3.20
CA GLU A 130 -16.24 -10.18 3.80
C GLU A 130 -17.51 -9.54 3.18
N LEU A 131 -17.50 -8.22 3.02
CA LEU A 131 -18.61 -7.47 2.43
C LEU A 131 -18.79 -7.75 0.94
N LEU A 132 -17.69 -8.00 0.22
CA LEU A 132 -17.73 -8.42 -1.18
C LEU A 132 -18.47 -9.76 -1.31
N GLY A 133 -18.19 -10.73 -0.43
CA GLY A 133 -18.89 -12.01 -0.40
C GLY A 133 -20.39 -11.89 -0.09
N LYS A 134 -20.81 -10.81 0.55
CA LYS A 134 -22.22 -10.49 0.86
C LYS A 134 -22.88 -9.54 -0.15
N ASN A 135 -22.17 -9.13 -1.21
CA ASN A 135 -22.60 -8.10 -2.16
C ASN A 135 -22.99 -6.76 -1.51
N LEU A 136 -22.35 -6.40 -0.39
CA LEU A 136 -22.61 -5.14 0.34
C LEU A 136 -21.47 -4.12 0.21
N LEU A 137 -20.33 -4.52 -0.37
CA LEU A 137 -19.12 -3.69 -0.40
C LEU A 137 -19.32 -2.36 -1.14
N GLU A 138 -19.93 -2.39 -2.32
CA GLU A 138 -20.11 -1.20 -3.15
C GLU A 138 -20.96 -0.14 -2.43
N THR A 139 -22.04 -0.56 -1.78
CA THR A 139 -22.92 0.32 -1.00
C THR A 139 -22.19 0.96 0.19
N GLU A 140 -21.42 0.16 0.94
CA GLU A 140 -20.68 0.66 2.11
C GLU A 140 -19.53 1.59 1.71
N LEU A 141 -18.81 1.29 0.61
CA LEU A 141 -17.77 2.18 0.09
C LEU A 141 -18.36 3.48 -0.45
N ARG A 142 -19.51 3.43 -1.13
CA ARG A 142 -20.21 4.64 -1.57
C ARG A 142 -20.61 5.51 -0.38
N ALA A 143 -21.18 4.90 0.68
CA ALA A 143 -21.54 5.62 1.90
C ALA A 143 -20.32 6.26 2.58
N LEU A 144 -19.19 5.54 2.59
CA LEU A 144 -17.93 6.05 3.14
C LEU A 144 -17.34 7.20 2.28
N GLU A 145 -17.48 7.12 0.95
CA GLU A 145 -17.06 8.18 0.01
C GLU A 145 -17.93 9.44 0.11
N SER A 146 -19.23 9.29 0.32
CA SER A 146 -20.17 10.40 0.44
C SER A 146 -20.30 10.97 1.85
N GLU A 147 -19.58 10.42 2.83
CA GLU A 147 -19.72 10.73 4.26
C GLU A 147 -21.20 10.58 4.74
N ASP A 148 -21.97 9.65 4.14
CA ASP A 148 -23.36 9.37 4.50
C ASP A 148 -23.42 8.36 5.65
N GLU A 149 -23.46 8.88 6.88
CA GLU A 149 -23.52 8.07 8.10
C GLU A 149 -24.80 7.23 8.21
N SER A 150 -25.88 7.58 7.51
CA SER A 150 -27.15 6.84 7.59
C SER A 150 -27.13 5.53 6.80
N ALA A 151 -26.33 5.48 5.73
CA ALA A 151 -26.15 4.33 4.87
C ALA A 151 -24.99 3.42 5.30
N LEU A 152 -24.04 3.95 6.09
CA LEU A 152 -22.87 3.22 6.60
C LEU A 152 -23.29 2.28 7.73
N LYS A 153 -23.05 0.97 7.60
CA LYS A 153 -23.41 0.00 8.65
C LYS A 153 -22.21 -0.82 9.08
N ALA A 154 -21.53 -1.45 8.13
CA ALA A 154 -20.45 -2.38 8.41
C ALA A 154 -19.09 -1.70 8.52
N LEU A 155 -18.88 -0.57 7.84
CA LEU A 155 -17.61 0.16 7.85
C LEU A 155 -17.56 1.30 8.88
N ILE A 156 -18.58 1.44 9.75
CA ILE A 156 -18.64 2.42 10.85
C ILE A 156 -17.34 2.47 11.68
N PRO A 157 -16.71 1.35 12.08
CA PRO A 157 -15.50 1.38 12.92
C PRO A 157 -14.32 2.15 12.29
N TRP A 158 -14.30 2.27 10.97
CA TRP A 158 -13.22 2.94 10.22
C TRP A 158 -13.57 4.36 9.79
N LYS A 159 -14.78 4.85 10.10
CA LYS A 159 -15.24 6.18 9.65
C LYS A 159 -14.41 7.33 10.22
N ASP A 160 -13.92 7.17 11.46
CA ASP A 160 -13.18 8.19 12.20
C ASP A 160 -11.66 7.95 12.16
N ASP A 161 -11.22 6.91 11.46
CA ASP A 161 -9.80 6.63 11.26
C ASP A 161 -9.19 7.67 10.30
N LEU A 162 -8.13 8.35 10.76
CA LEU A 162 -7.49 9.44 10.01
C LEU A 162 -6.91 8.97 8.67
N TRP A 163 -6.33 7.76 8.63
CA TRP A 163 -5.76 7.21 7.42
C TRP A 163 -6.86 6.85 6.41
N VAL A 164 -7.95 6.23 6.88
CA VAL A 164 -9.11 5.87 6.02
C VAL A 164 -9.77 7.10 5.42
N ARG A 165 -9.94 8.18 6.20
CA ARG A 165 -10.48 9.46 5.71
C ARG A 165 -9.62 10.11 4.63
N GLN A 166 -8.30 9.98 4.73
CA GLN A 166 -7.38 10.47 3.69
C GLN A 166 -7.44 9.57 2.46
N TRP A 167 -7.39 8.26 2.66
CA TRP A 167 -7.39 7.24 1.60
C TRP A 167 -8.67 7.30 0.75
N ILE A 168 -9.85 7.38 1.37
CA ILE A 168 -11.11 7.33 0.64
C ILE A 168 -11.25 8.49 -0.37
N LYS A 169 -10.69 9.66 -0.03
CA LYS A 169 -10.70 10.89 -0.84
C LYS A 169 -9.74 10.85 -2.04
N ILE A 170 -8.84 9.87 -2.11
CA ILE A 170 -7.90 9.73 -3.21
C ILE A 170 -8.64 9.29 -4.48
N LYS A 171 -8.35 9.95 -5.59
CA LYS A 171 -8.91 9.56 -6.89
C LYS A 171 -8.19 8.31 -7.42
N PRO A 172 -8.90 7.43 -8.13
CA PRO A 172 -10.33 7.47 -8.46
C PRO A 172 -11.23 6.98 -7.31
N PRO A 173 -12.51 7.40 -7.28
CA PRO A 173 -13.51 6.77 -6.41
C PRO A 173 -13.74 5.31 -6.82
N ILE A 174 -14.05 4.48 -5.84
CA ILE A 174 -14.20 3.02 -5.97
C ILE A 174 -15.60 2.53 -5.60
N GLY A 175 -16.46 3.35 -4.99
CA GLY A 175 -17.81 2.95 -4.58
C GLY A 175 -18.74 2.55 -5.73
N ASP A 176 -18.49 3.06 -6.95
CA ASP A 176 -19.28 2.77 -8.16
C ASP A 176 -18.58 1.82 -9.14
N LYS A 177 -17.51 1.16 -8.71
CA LYS A 177 -16.72 0.27 -9.57
C LYS A 177 -16.95 -1.18 -9.16
N ASN A 178 -17.06 -2.07 -10.14
CA ASN A 178 -17.05 -3.49 -9.86
C ASN A 178 -15.66 -3.91 -9.37
N LEU A 179 -15.54 -4.25 -8.09
CA LEU A 179 -14.26 -4.58 -7.45
C LEU A 179 -13.95 -6.09 -7.47
N MET A 180 -14.87 -6.92 -7.98
CA MET A 180 -14.76 -8.38 -7.88
C MET A 180 -13.49 -8.93 -8.53
N GLU A 181 -13.13 -8.41 -9.71
CA GLU A 181 -11.91 -8.81 -10.43
C GLU A 181 -10.65 -8.44 -9.65
N TYR A 182 -10.61 -7.24 -9.06
CA TYR A 182 -9.48 -6.79 -8.25
C TYR A 182 -9.25 -7.73 -7.07
N PHE A 183 -10.29 -7.98 -6.27
CA PHE A 183 -10.20 -8.88 -5.13
C PHE A 183 -9.90 -10.34 -5.53
N TYR A 184 -10.34 -10.79 -6.70
CA TYR A 184 -9.98 -12.11 -7.23
C TYR A 184 -8.46 -12.28 -7.38
N PHE A 185 -7.76 -11.27 -7.93
CA PHE A 185 -6.30 -11.30 -8.08
C PHE A 185 -5.54 -10.97 -6.79
N MET A 186 -6.25 -10.62 -5.72
CA MET A 186 -5.69 -10.39 -4.39
C MET A 186 -5.93 -11.56 -3.42
N ARG A 187 -6.64 -12.64 -3.84
CA ARG A 187 -7.03 -13.76 -2.95
C ARG A 187 -5.87 -14.47 -2.24
N SER A 188 -4.65 -14.43 -2.77
CA SER A 188 -3.49 -15.04 -2.10
C SER A 188 -3.22 -14.40 -0.73
N SER A 189 -3.44 -13.11 -0.54
CA SER A 189 -3.26 -12.45 0.75
C SER A 189 -4.40 -12.70 1.74
N VAL A 190 -5.54 -13.19 1.27
CA VAL A 190 -6.71 -13.54 2.10
C VAL A 190 -6.61 -14.97 2.63
N ASN A 191 -6.05 -15.89 1.84
CA ASN A 191 -5.92 -17.30 2.20
C ASN A 191 -4.71 -17.60 3.09
N ASP A 192 -3.72 -16.71 3.16
CA ASP A 192 -2.67 -16.76 4.17
C ASP A 192 -3.27 -16.35 5.52
N LYS A 193 -3.79 -17.35 6.25
CA LYS A 193 -4.17 -17.22 7.68
C LYS A 193 -2.98 -16.80 8.56
N THR A 194 -1.77 -16.84 8.02
CA THR A 194 -0.54 -16.27 8.57
C THR A 194 -0.32 -14.87 8.00
N LEU A 195 -1.13 -13.90 8.41
CA LEU A 195 -0.98 -12.49 8.01
C LEU A 195 0.30 -11.82 8.51
N VAL A 196 1.11 -12.54 9.28
CA VAL A 196 2.47 -12.15 9.64
C VAL A 196 3.40 -12.61 8.53
N ASP A 197 3.44 -11.87 7.43
CA ASP A 197 4.55 -12.04 6.52
C ASP A 197 5.74 -11.31 7.16
N ILE A 198 6.42 -11.99 8.09
CA ILE A 198 7.67 -11.52 8.72
C ILE A 198 8.65 -11.06 7.63
N GLN A 199 8.57 -11.62 6.41
CA GLN A 199 9.39 -11.20 5.29
C GLN A 199 9.04 -9.81 4.76
N LYS A 200 7.81 -9.31 4.94
CA LYS A 200 7.37 -7.95 4.59
C LYS A 200 7.84 -6.89 5.59
N MET A 201 8.14 -7.26 6.83
CA MET A 201 8.70 -6.34 7.82
C MET A 201 10.10 -5.85 7.42
N SER A 202 10.44 -4.61 7.79
CA SER A 202 11.83 -4.15 7.78
C SER A 202 12.69 -4.96 8.76
N GLU A 203 14.02 -4.99 8.56
CA GLU A 203 14.93 -5.71 9.47
C GLU A 203 14.82 -5.20 10.93
N GLN A 204 14.52 -3.92 11.11
CA GLN A 204 14.28 -3.33 12.43
C GLN A 204 12.95 -3.82 13.02
N ALA A 205 11.88 -3.88 12.22
CA ALA A 205 10.59 -4.39 12.65
C ALA A 205 10.63 -5.88 12.98
N LYS A 206 11.36 -6.69 12.22
CA LYS A 206 11.59 -8.13 12.52
C LYS A 206 12.27 -8.32 13.88
N LYS A 207 13.33 -7.56 14.18
CA LYS A 207 14.03 -7.64 15.48
C LYS A 207 13.11 -7.29 16.65
N ILE A 208 12.27 -6.26 16.47
CA ILE A 208 11.28 -5.85 17.47
C ILE A 208 10.24 -6.95 17.65
N PHE A 209 9.69 -7.48 16.56
CA PHE A 209 8.73 -8.58 16.58
C PHE A 209 9.28 -9.82 17.29
N ASP A 210 10.46 -10.29 16.90
CA ASP A 210 11.13 -11.46 17.51
C ASP A 210 11.36 -11.29 19.01
N GLY A 211 11.68 -10.07 19.46
CA GLY A 211 11.89 -9.79 20.88
C GLY A 211 10.60 -9.69 21.69
N LEU A 212 9.52 -9.25 21.07
CA LEU A 212 8.19 -9.18 21.68
C LEU A 212 7.58 -10.58 21.85
N VAL A 213 7.67 -11.44 20.83
CA VAL A 213 7.24 -12.85 20.89
C VAL A 213 8.04 -13.62 21.95
N LYS A 214 9.33 -13.34 22.11
CA LYS A 214 10.18 -13.97 23.14
C LYS A 214 10.02 -13.36 24.54
N HIS A 215 9.01 -12.50 24.77
CA HIS A 215 8.74 -11.82 26.04
C HIS A 215 9.96 -11.15 26.70
N SER A 216 10.87 -10.56 25.90
CA SER A 216 12.05 -9.91 26.45
C SER A 216 11.74 -8.49 26.94
N ASP A 217 11.82 -8.25 28.25
CA ASP A 217 11.62 -6.92 28.86
C ASP A 217 12.56 -5.85 28.31
N SER A 218 13.78 -6.24 27.94
CA SER A 218 14.77 -5.32 27.34
C SER A 218 14.33 -4.86 25.96
N ILE A 219 13.87 -5.81 25.12
CA ILE A 219 13.43 -5.51 23.76
C ILE A 219 12.08 -4.79 23.78
N PHE A 220 11.19 -5.07 24.75
CA PHE A 220 9.96 -4.31 24.93
C PHE A 220 10.24 -2.83 25.23
N ARG A 221 11.20 -2.52 26.13
CA ARG A 221 11.60 -1.13 26.42
C ARG A 221 12.27 -0.45 25.23
N GLU A 222 13.06 -1.19 24.45
CA GLU A 222 13.70 -0.69 23.24
C GLU A 222 12.70 -0.44 22.11
N ALA A 223 11.73 -1.35 21.91
CA ALA A 223 10.63 -1.22 20.97
C ALA A 223 9.76 -0.01 21.33
N LYS A 224 9.41 0.16 22.61
CA LYS A 224 8.65 1.33 23.09
C LYS A 224 9.36 2.66 22.83
N LYS A 225 10.70 2.68 22.88
CA LYS A 225 11.50 3.88 22.57
C LYS A 225 11.66 4.16 21.08
N ASN A 226 11.50 3.14 20.23
CA ASN A 226 11.77 3.24 18.79
C ASN A 226 10.52 3.06 17.93
N VAL A 227 9.33 2.88 18.52
CA VAL A 227 8.06 2.70 17.80
C VAL A 227 7.76 3.88 16.88
N ASP A 228 8.05 5.10 17.33
CA ASP A 228 7.83 6.34 16.57
C ASP A 228 8.74 6.45 15.33
N LYS A 229 9.81 5.65 15.26
CA LYS A 229 10.72 5.59 14.10
C LYS A 229 10.31 4.53 13.09
N LEU A 230 9.41 3.62 13.46
CA LEU A 230 8.89 2.60 12.55
C LEU A 230 7.89 3.21 11.57
N SER A 231 7.92 2.71 10.34
CA SER A 231 6.89 3.04 9.37
C SER A 231 5.52 2.54 9.86
N MET A 232 4.44 3.21 9.44
CA MET A 232 3.07 2.76 9.74
C MET A 232 2.87 1.30 9.30
N MET A 233 3.43 0.92 8.15
CA MET A 233 3.43 -0.46 7.69
C MET A 233 4.09 -1.42 8.70
N ASP A 234 5.29 -1.12 9.16
CA ASP A 234 6.00 -1.98 10.11
C ASP A 234 5.22 -2.12 11.42
N GLN A 235 4.62 -1.03 11.91
CA GLN A 235 3.76 -1.06 13.10
C GLN A 235 2.53 -1.97 12.88
N THR A 236 1.84 -1.83 11.75
CA THR A 236 0.68 -2.66 11.40
C THR A 236 1.06 -4.14 11.28
N GLN A 237 2.18 -4.45 10.64
CA GLN A 237 2.66 -5.83 10.49
C GLN A 237 3.04 -6.45 11.85
N ILE A 238 3.67 -5.68 12.75
CA ILE A 238 4.00 -6.15 14.11
C ILE A 238 2.71 -6.40 14.90
N LEU A 239 1.71 -5.52 14.80
CA LEU A 239 0.41 -5.69 15.47
C LEU A 239 -0.34 -6.93 14.99
N GLU A 240 -0.48 -7.13 13.68
CA GLU A 240 -1.07 -8.36 13.12
C GLU A 240 -0.23 -9.59 13.49
N GLY A 241 1.09 -9.42 13.53
CA GLY A 241 2.08 -10.32 14.12
C GLY A 241 1.66 -10.90 15.45
N LEU A 242 1.59 -10.00 16.43
CA LEU A 242 1.32 -10.33 17.82
C LEU A 242 -0.11 -10.82 18.02
N TYR A 243 -1.06 -10.29 17.25
CA TYR A 243 -2.44 -10.76 17.29
C TYR A 243 -2.55 -12.23 16.89
N ASN A 244 -1.87 -12.64 15.81
CA ASN A 244 -1.87 -14.04 15.37
C ASN A 244 -1.12 -14.95 16.34
N ASP A 245 0.01 -14.49 16.89
CA ASP A 245 0.74 -15.21 17.93
C ASP A 245 -0.16 -15.49 19.15
N LEU A 246 -0.85 -14.46 19.63
CA LEU A 246 -1.80 -14.54 20.75
C LEU A 246 -3.00 -15.45 20.47
N LEU A 247 -3.49 -15.51 19.22
CA LEU A 247 -4.54 -16.44 18.80
C LEU A 247 -4.04 -17.89 18.66
N SER A 248 -2.77 -18.09 18.28
CA SER A 248 -2.16 -19.42 18.15
C SER A 248 -1.78 -20.05 19.48
N ASP A 249 -1.63 -19.22 20.52
CA ASP A 249 -1.39 -19.66 21.90
C ASP A 249 -2.72 -20.11 22.56
N GLU A 250 -3.19 -21.32 22.22
CA GLU A 250 -4.41 -21.93 22.79
C GLU A 250 -4.40 -22.03 24.34
N LYS A 251 -3.23 -21.88 24.98
CA LYS A 251 -3.12 -21.76 26.44
C LYS A 251 -3.69 -20.45 27.00
N TYR A 252 -3.68 -19.36 26.25
CA TYR A 252 -4.12 -18.05 26.77
C TYR A 252 -5.65 -17.86 26.74
N LEU A 253 -6.34 -18.49 25.78
CA LEU A 253 -7.80 -18.44 25.67
C LEU A 253 -8.50 -19.29 26.74
N SER A 254 -7.90 -20.41 27.18
CA SER A 254 -8.53 -21.30 28.17
C SER A 254 -8.42 -20.81 29.62
N ASP A 255 -7.39 -20.04 29.97
CA ASP A 255 -7.16 -19.60 31.35
C ASP A 255 -7.87 -18.28 31.72
N LYS A 256 -8.34 -17.48 30.74
CA LYS A 256 -9.08 -16.23 31.03
C LYS A 256 -10.60 -16.33 30.90
N PHE A 257 -11.15 -17.34 30.22
CA PHE A 257 -12.61 -17.57 30.15
C PHE A 257 -13.17 -18.44 31.29
N LYS A 258 -12.37 -18.76 32.32
CA LYS A 258 -12.84 -19.40 33.57
C LYS A 258 -13.44 -18.42 34.60
N PHE A 259 -13.60 -17.16 34.24
CA PHE A 259 -14.34 -16.17 35.04
C PHE A 259 -15.54 -15.61 34.26
N LEU A 260 -16.43 -16.50 33.83
CA LEU A 260 -17.85 -16.23 33.60
C LEU A 260 -18.66 -17.44 34.07
#